data_AF-A0A512NHQ0-F1
#
_entry.id   AF-A0A512NHQ0-F1
#
_cell.length_a   1.000
_cell.length_b   1.000
_cell.length_c   1.000
_cell.angle_alpha   90.00
_cell.angle_beta   90.00
_cell.angle_gamma   90.00
#
_symmetry.space_group_name_H-M   'P 1'
#
loop_
_entity.id
_entity.type
_entity.pdbx_description
1 polymer ?
#
loop_
_entity_poly.entity_id
_entity_poly.type
_entity_poly.pdbx_seq_one_letter_code
_entity_poly.pdbx_strand_id
1 'polypeptide(L)'
;MTARRDAHWQAERTPLFRPMSEFDPSEPALVHDRRQDRVLPWSPSFQRSYERTARELAPGVVDYDGLLLDGWMIPEDERQH
;
A
#
# COMPACT_ATOMS: atom_id res chain seq x y z
N MET A 1 -15.74 -36.37 15.17
CA MET A 1 -15.82 -35.46 16.32
C MET A 1 -14.43 -34.94 16.60
N THR A 2 -14.24 -33.60 16.48
CA THR A 2 -13.31 -32.72 17.25
C THR A 2 -11.79 -33.04 17.16
N ALA A 3 -10.84 -32.13 16.89
CA ALA A 3 -10.72 -30.68 17.04
C ALA A 3 -9.82 -30.15 15.89
N ARG A 4 -10.13 -29.05 15.19
CA ARG A 4 -9.92 -27.63 15.53
C ARG A 4 -8.51 -27.29 16.07
N ARG A 5 -7.77 -26.61 15.17
CA ARG A 5 -6.78 -25.53 15.36
C ARG A 5 -5.50 -25.85 16.13
N ASP A 6 -4.38 -25.45 15.51
CA ASP A 6 -3.15 -24.86 16.07
C ASP A 6 -2.02 -25.21 15.07
N ALA A 7 -1.46 -24.27 14.30
CA ALA A 7 -0.53 -23.28 14.79
C ALA A 7 -0.53 -22.03 13.89
N HIS A 8 -0.97 -20.92 14.46
CA HIS A 8 -1.03 -19.60 13.88
C HIS A 8 0.00 -18.71 14.60
N TRP A 9 1.29 -18.96 14.40
CA TRP A 9 2.44 -18.16 14.88
C TRP A 9 3.66 -18.68 14.13
N GLN A 10 4.26 -18.04 13.12
CA GLN A 10 4.76 -16.67 13.06
C GLN A 10 4.84 -16.28 11.57
N ALA A 11 3.85 -15.58 11.03
CA ALA A 11 4.13 -14.74 9.86
C ALA A 11 4.74 -13.47 10.44
N GLU A 12 6.06 -13.36 10.35
CA GLU A 12 6.81 -12.17 10.69
C GLU A 12 6.11 -10.95 10.08
N ARG A 13 6.07 -9.86 10.84
CA ARG A 13 5.29 -8.65 10.59
C ARG A 13 5.80 -7.87 9.37
N THR A 14 5.89 -8.50 8.20
CA THR A 14 5.94 -7.77 6.94
C THR A 14 4.63 -7.01 6.87
N PRO A 15 4.63 -5.66 6.88
CA PRO A 15 3.38 -4.95 6.64
C PRO A 15 2.83 -5.47 5.32
N LEU A 16 1.66 -6.10 5.38
CA LEU A 16 1.00 -6.63 4.20
C LEU A 16 0.52 -5.43 3.41
N PHE A 17 1.36 -4.95 2.50
CA PHE A 17 0.95 -3.95 1.53
C PHE A 17 -0.24 -4.49 0.75
N ARG A 18 -1.30 -3.70 0.70
CA ARG A 18 -2.45 -3.93 -0.17
C ARG A 18 -2.06 -3.58 -1.60
N PRO A 19 -2.65 -4.26 -2.62
CA PRO A 19 -2.34 -3.97 -4.01
C PRO A 19 -2.77 -2.56 -4.40
N MET A 20 -2.04 -1.92 -5.32
CA MET A 20 -2.39 -0.56 -5.79
C MET A 20 -3.75 -0.48 -6.50
N SER A 21 -4.32 -1.60 -6.92
CA SER A 21 -5.67 -1.66 -7.50
C SER A 21 -6.78 -1.27 -6.51
N GLU A 22 -6.51 -1.40 -5.21
CA GLU A 22 -7.44 -1.02 -4.12
C GLU A 22 -7.07 0.33 -3.49
N PHE A 23 -6.07 1.02 -4.05
CA PHE A 23 -5.56 2.24 -3.48
C PHE A 23 -6.54 3.39 -3.65
N ASP A 24 -6.91 4.03 -2.52
CA ASP A 24 -7.66 5.28 -2.52
C ASP A 24 -6.70 6.48 -2.45
N PRO A 25 -6.47 7.21 -3.55
CA PRO A 25 -5.54 8.34 -3.57
C PRO A 25 -6.07 9.57 -2.79
N SER A 26 -7.32 9.56 -2.34
CA SER A 26 -7.94 10.66 -1.58
C SER A 26 -7.66 10.60 -0.07
N GLU A 27 -7.12 9.49 0.44
CA GLU A 27 -6.84 9.28 1.86
C GLU A 27 -5.32 9.27 2.15
N PRO A 28 -4.87 9.72 3.34
CA PRO A 28 -3.49 9.56 3.76
C PRO A 28 -3.08 8.08 3.81
N ALA A 29 -1.94 7.75 3.23
CA ALA A 29 -1.45 6.38 3.16
C ALA A 29 0.08 6.32 3.23
N LEU A 30 0.61 5.12 3.30
CA LEU A 30 2.00 4.81 2.98
C LEU A 30 2.01 3.98 1.69
N VAL A 31 2.79 4.38 0.70
CA VAL A 31 2.95 3.66 -0.57
C VAL A 31 4.36 3.07 -0.67
N HIS A 32 4.48 1.87 -1.22
CA HIS A 32 5.75 1.21 -1.44
C HIS A 32 6.23 1.48 -2.87
N ASP A 33 7.42 2.07 -3.00
CA ASP A 33 8.10 2.24 -4.28
C ASP A 33 9.09 1.08 -4.48
N ARG A 34 8.70 0.14 -5.36
CA ARG A 34 9.49 -1.01 -5.77
C ARG A 34 10.79 -0.60 -6.46
N ARG A 35 10.84 0.57 -7.10
CA ARG A 35 12.03 1.00 -7.85
C ARG A 35 13.20 1.30 -6.92
N GLN A 36 12.92 1.89 -5.77
CA GLN A 36 13.91 2.28 -4.77
C GLN A 36 13.82 1.49 -3.47
N ASP A 37 12.93 0.50 -3.41
CA ASP A 37 12.66 -0.37 -2.26
C ASP A 37 12.44 0.43 -0.97
N ARG A 38 11.52 1.41 -1.03
CA ARG A 38 11.24 2.32 0.08
C ARG A 38 9.76 2.62 0.22
N VAL A 39 9.37 2.92 1.45
CA VAL A 39 8.01 3.36 1.78
C VAL A 39 7.97 4.88 1.82
N LEU A 40 6.98 5.47 1.15
CA LEU A 40 6.80 6.91 1.05
C LEU A 40 5.44 7.31 1.63
N PRO A 41 5.36 8.45 2.34
CA PRO A 41 4.08 9.01 2.75
C PRO A 41 3.30 9.49 1.51
N TRP A 42 2.04 9.06 1.43
CA TRP A 42 1.08 9.56 0.46
C TRP A 42 0.25 10.68 1.07
N SER A 43 0.10 11.77 0.31
CA SER A 43 -0.78 12.88 0.66
C SER A 43 -1.94 12.94 -0.35
N PRO A 44 -3.19 13.16 0.12
CA PRO A 44 -4.34 13.45 -0.74
C PRO A 44 -4.13 14.62 -1.71
N SER A 45 -3.18 15.52 -1.42
CA SER A 45 -2.79 16.59 -2.34
C SER A 45 -2.29 16.09 -3.70
N PHE A 46 -1.77 14.86 -3.78
CA PHE A 46 -1.33 14.22 -5.02
C PHE A 46 -2.46 13.57 -5.82
N GLN A 47 -3.67 13.42 -5.25
CA GLN A 47 -4.81 12.73 -5.87
C GLN A 47 -5.04 13.15 -7.32
N ARG A 48 -5.21 14.45 -7.57
CA ARG A 48 -5.49 14.97 -8.93
C ARG A 48 -4.36 14.67 -9.92
N SER A 49 -3.12 14.66 -9.45
CA SER A 49 -1.97 14.34 -10.29
C SER A 49 -1.94 12.84 -10.59
N TYR A 50 -2.19 12.01 -9.58
CA TYR A 50 -2.27 10.56 -9.68
C TYR A 50 -3.33 10.11 -10.67
N GLU A 51 -4.58 10.52 -10.49
CA GLU A 51 -5.70 10.16 -11.37
C GLU A 51 -5.43 10.54 -12.84
N ARG A 52 -4.68 11.63 -13.07
CA ARG A 52 -4.36 12.12 -14.42
C ARG A 52 -3.19 11.37 -15.06
N THR A 53 -2.15 11.07 -14.28
CA THR A 53 -0.84 10.66 -14.81
C THR A 53 -0.43 9.24 -14.47
N ALA A 54 -0.96 8.67 -13.40
CA ALA A 54 -0.67 7.30 -12.99
C ALA A 54 -1.12 6.30 -14.06
N ARG A 55 -0.32 5.27 -14.30
CA ARG A 55 -0.61 4.22 -15.28
C ARG A 55 -0.31 2.86 -14.68
N GLU A 56 -1.26 1.95 -14.76
CA GLU A 56 -1.02 0.56 -14.37
C GLU A 56 -0.10 -0.11 -15.40
N LEU A 57 1.04 -0.64 -14.94
CA LEU A 57 2.00 -1.36 -15.79
C LEU A 57 1.79 -2.88 -15.72
N ALA A 58 1.35 -3.37 -14.56
CA ALA A 58 1.03 -4.77 -14.30
C ALA A 58 -0.03 -4.83 -13.21
N PRO A 59 -0.74 -5.97 -13.03
CA PRO A 59 -1.79 -6.09 -12.01
C PRO A 59 -1.29 -5.66 -10.63
N GLY A 60 -1.84 -4.56 -10.11
CA GLY A 60 -1.48 -4.00 -8.80
C GLY A 60 -0.17 -3.22 -8.75
N VAL A 61 0.45 -2.92 -9.90
CA VAL A 61 1.68 -2.11 -10.03
C VAL A 61 1.42 -0.88 -10.90
N VAL A 62 1.69 0.29 -10.35
CA VAL A 62 1.41 1.60 -10.95
C VAL A 62 2.69 2.40 -11.14
N ASP A 63 2.90 2.93 -12.35
CA ASP A 63 3.88 3.96 -12.63
C ASP A 63 3.28 5.34 -12.34
N TYR A 64 3.95 6.13 -11.51
CA TYR A 64 3.52 7.48 -11.14
C TYR A 64 4.73 8.36 -10.81
N ASP A 65 4.89 9.48 -11.52
CA ASP A 65 5.93 10.50 -11.26
C ASP A 65 7.36 9.93 -11.12
N GLY A 66 7.67 8.89 -11.91
CA GLY A 66 8.97 8.19 -11.89
C GLY A 66 9.12 7.12 -10.81
N LEU A 67 8.10 6.93 -9.96
CA LEU A 67 7.99 5.86 -8.96
C LEU A 67 7.31 4.63 -9.55
N LEU A 68 7.65 3.46 -9.01
CA LEU A 68 6.99 2.20 -9.33
C LEU A 68 6.27 1.68 -8.09
N LEU A 69 5.01 2.06 -7.94
CA LEU A 69 4.21 1.74 -6.77
C LEU A 69 3.61 0.34 -6.91
N ASP A 70 3.90 -0.58 -6.00
CA ASP A 70 3.37 -1.95 -6.02
C ASP A 70 2.56 -2.31 -4.76
N GLY A 71 2.42 -1.37 -3.84
CA GLY A 71 1.65 -1.60 -2.64
C GLY A 71 1.38 -0.35 -1.81
N TRP A 72 0.35 -0.43 -0.97
CA TRP A 72 -0.02 0.63 -0.03
C TRP A 72 -0.51 0.10 1.31
N MET A 73 -0.46 0.93 2.34
CA MET A 73 -1.00 0.62 3.67
C MET A 73 -1.50 1.88 4.37
N ILE A 74 -2.38 1.71 5.36
CA ILE A 74 -2.80 2.83 6.23
C ILE A 74 -1.67 3.08 7.24
N PRO A 75 -1.21 4.33 7.42
CA PRO A 75 -0.29 4.66 8.52
C PRO A 75 -0.95 4.32 9.86
N GLU A 76 -0.22 3.68 10.78
CA GLU A 76 -0.76 3.28 12.09
C GLU A 76 -1.06 4.46 13.05
N ASP A 77 -0.83 5.71 12.61
CA ASP A 77 -0.86 6.90 13.45
C ASP A 77 -2.06 7.82 13.16
N GLU A 78 -3.24 7.41 13.66
CA GLU A 78 -4.32 8.29 14.17
C GLU A 78 -5.17 7.57 15.26
N ARG A 79 -4.60 6.61 16.01
CA ARG A 79 -5.31 5.97 17.16
C ARG A 79 -5.01 6.61 18.52
N GLN A 80 -4.33 7.75 18.54
CA GLN A 80 -4.05 8.47 19.78
C GLN A 80 -4.25 9.96 19.54
N HIS A 81 -5.48 10.48 19.63
CA HIS A 81 -5.78 11.83 20.14
C HIS A 81 -7.27 12.00 20.42
#